data_AF-A0A2E5WN80-F1
#
_entry.id   AF-A0A2E5WN80-F1
#
_cell.length_a   1.000
_cell.length_b   1.000
_cell.length_c   1.000
_cell.angle_alpha   90.00
_cell.angle_beta   90.00
_cell.angle_gamma   90.00
#
_symmetry.space_group_name_H-M   'P 1'
#
loop_
_entity.id
_entity.type
_entity.pdbx_description
1 polymer ?
#
loop_
_entity_poly.entity_id
_entity_poly.type
_entity_poly.pdbx_seq_one_letter_code
_entity_poly.pdbx_strand_id
1 'polypeptide(L)'
;MEIIWKNCEPTEENYWENLRRCDKYNNLQHMLMVLYRYYKLEGNEDKSPKDLELELRKRNFNFGLIACEKDSDPDVKRNFDDGKIAFIKPKYVFGKNKINFSEIEEQHYAKYRVIVSCRPREFVIKETLDHSSSIEENLEKLEYGGDIINVIEGGDNEPLSKNDYMLNEKEKSLNEIILEGKKLVTFKEVNFEEVFANAQKEHPNSKPQLYAMGRNGEPIFALVNDGVIVCQIGFCIAITSTREKIYKFVPLPR
;
A
#
# COMPACT_ATOMS: atom_id res chain seq x y z
N MET A 1 9.00 -4.38 -13.36
CA MET A 1 8.24 -5.40 -12.59
C MET A 1 6.77 -5.09 -12.72
N GLU A 2 6.00 -6.09 -13.10
CA GLU A 2 4.54 -6.02 -13.25
C GLU A 2 3.90 -6.80 -12.10
N ILE A 3 2.79 -6.27 -11.60
CA ILE A 3 2.04 -6.86 -10.50
C ILE A 3 0.76 -7.46 -11.08
N ILE A 4 0.56 -8.75 -10.86
CA ILE A 4 -0.55 -9.52 -11.40
C ILE A 4 -1.33 -10.09 -10.23
N TRP A 5 -2.62 -9.79 -10.15
CA TRP A 5 -3.54 -10.32 -9.14
C TRP A 5 -4.30 -11.50 -9.71
N LYS A 6 -4.04 -12.71 -9.20
CA LYS A 6 -4.70 -13.95 -9.61
C LYS A 6 -5.84 -14.29 -8.66
N ASN A 7 -6.92 -14.88 -9.16
CA ASN A 7 -7.98 -15.40 -8.30
C ASN A 7 -7.42 -16.52 -7.40
N CYS A 8 -7.85 -16.56 -6.14
CA CYS A 8 -7.51 -17.62 -5.19
C CYS A 8 -8.62 -17.81 -4.16
N GLU A 9 -8.58 -18.94 -3.44
CA GLU A 9 -9.44 -19.16 -2.28
C GLU A 9 -9.00 -18.28 -1.09
N PRO A 10 -9.93 -17.78 -0.27
CA PRO A 10 -9.63 -16.88 0.84
C PRO A 10 -9.11 -17.63 2.08
N THR A 11 -7.95 -18.27 1.98
CA THR A 11 -7.31 -19.00 3.09
C THR A 11 -6.34 -18.11 3.88
N GLU A 12 -6.05 -18.48 5.12
CA GLU A 12 -4.98 -17.84 5.91
C GLU A 12 -3.60 -18.02 5.24
N GLU A 13 -3.35 -19.18 4.64
CA GLU A 13 -2.10 -19.44 3.91
C GLU A 13 -1.89 -18.44 2.77
N ASN A 14 -2.93 -18.17 1.97
CA ASN A 14 -2.86 -17.19 0.89
C ASN A 14 -2.68 -15.75 1.42
N TYR A 15 -3.18 -15.44 2.62
CA TYR A 15 -2.89 -14.15 3.28
C TYR A 15 -1.39 -14.00 3.56
N TRP A 16 -0.80 -14.99 4.25
CA TRP A 16 0.62 -14.95 4.59
C TRP A 16 1.53 -14.98 3.37
N GLU A 17 1.14 -15.72 2.33
CA GLU A 17 1.86 -15.75 1.07
C GLU A 17 1.82 -14.39 0.35
N ASN A 18 0.67 -13.70 0.36
CA ASN A 18 0.59 -12.33 -0.16
C ASN A 18 1.54 -11.39 0.58
N LEU A 19 1.53 -11.42 1.91
CA LEU A 19 2.45 -10.60 2.71
C LEU A 19 3.91 -10.91 2.38
N ARG A 20 4.28 -12.19 2.20
CA ARG A 20 5.66 -12.60 1.91
C ARG A 20 6.14 -12.08 0.57
N ARG A 21 5.25 -12.10 -0.42
CA ARG A 21 5.55 -11.54 -1.73
C ARG A 21 5.68 -10.03 -1.68
N CYS A 22 4.79 -9.33 -0.98
CA CYS A 22 4.86 -7.88 -0.81
C CYS A 22 6.13 -7.44 -0.04
N ASP A 23 6.48 -8.17 1.02
CA ASP A 23 7.65 -7.89 1.88
C ASP A 23 8.96 -7.94 1.09
N LYS A 24 9.11 -8.93 0.20
CA LYS A 24 10.29 -9.07 -0.66
C LYS A 24 10.60 -7.81 -1.49
N TYR A 25 9.58 -7.04 -1.85
CA TYR A 25 9.71 -5.87 -2.72
C TYR A 25 9.58 -4.54 -1.98
N ASN A 26 9.43 -4.55 -0.65
CA ASN A 26 9.26 -3.34 0.17
C ASN A 26 8.19 -2.37 -0.39
N ASN A 27 7.11 -2.92 -0.96
CA ASN A 27 6.09 -2.11 -1.62
C ASN A 27 4.96 -1.76 -0.65
N LEU A 28 5.02 -0.56 -0.06
CA LEU A 28 4.06 -0.09 0.93
C LEU A 28 2.61 -0.13 0.44
N GLN A 29 2.34 0.33 -0.79
CA GLN A 29 0.97 0.38 -1.31
C GLN A 29 0.32 -1.01 -1.31
N HIS A 30 1.03 -2.01 -1.82
CA HIS A 30 0.52 -3.39 -1.90
C HIS A 30 0.51 -4.07 -0.53
N MET A 31 1.47 -3.73 0.33
CA MET A 31 1.48 -4.17 1.71
C MET A 31 0.21 -3.72 2.43
N LEU A 32 -0.15 -2.44 2.36
CA LEU A 32 -1.35 -1.89 3.00
C LEU A 32 -2.65 -2.55 2.50
N MET A 33 -2.75 -2.83 1.20
CA MET A 33 -3.94 -3.50 0.63
C MET A 33 -4.16 -4.90 1.22
N VAL A 34 -3.07 -5.64 1.50
CA VAL A 34 -3.13 -7.02 2.01
C VAL A 34 -3.24 -7.03 3.54
N LEU A 35 -2.48 -6.18 4.22
CA LEU A 35 -2.25 -6.22 5.66
C LEU A 35 -3.55 -6.22 6.48
N TYR A 36 -4.48 -5.34 6.14
CA TYR A 36 -5.74 -5.20 6.89
C TYR A 36 -6.67 -6.41 6.78
N ARG A 37 -6.40 -7.34 5.84
CA ARG A 37 -7.11 -8.62 5.81
C ARG A 37 -6.91 -9.42 7.10
N TYR A 38 -5.82 -9.21 7.84
CA TYR A 38 -5.56 -9.89 9.11
C TYR A 38 -6.78 -9.90 10.04
N TYR A 39 -7.42 -8.74 10.21
CA TYR A 39 -8.56 -8.53 11.11
C TYR A 39 -9.88 -9.11 10.56
N LYS A 40 -9.89 -9.61 9.33
CA LYS A 40 -11.01 -10.32 8.68
C LYS A 40 -10.83 -11.83 8.67
N LEU A 41 -9.67 -12.34 9.06
CA LEU A 41 -9.47 -13.78 9.22
C LEU A 41 -10.29 -14.29 10.40
N GLU A 42 -10.81 -15.51 10.26
CA GLU A 42 -11.55 -16.17 11.32
C GLU A 42 -10.69 -16.29 12.59
N GLY A 43 -11.21 -15.80 13.72
CA GLY A 43 -10.51 -15.79 15.01
C GLY A 43 -9.65 -14.54 15.26
N ASN A 44 -9.56 -13.61 14.29
CA ASN A 44 -8.78 -12.38 14.40
C ASN A 44 -9.62 -11.11 14.51
N GLU A 45 -10.94 -11.21 14.64
CA GLU A 45 -11.84 -10.07 14.51
C GLU A 45 -11.71 -9.03 15.64
N ASP A 46 -11.25 -9.45 16.81
CA ASP A 46 -11.03 -8.60 17.98
C ASP A 46 -9.54 -8.34 18.26
N LYS A 47 -8.65 -8.77 17.36
CA LYS A 47 -7.20 -8.63 17.52
C LYS A 47 -6.76 -7.18 17.38
N SER A 48 -5.73 -6.81 18.16
CA SER A 48 -5.13 -5.49 18.12
C SER A 48 -3.95 -5.43 17.13
N PRO A 49 -3.46 -4.24 16.78
CA PRO A 49 -2.21 -4.10 16.05
C PRO A 49 -1.01 -4.78 16.71
N LYS A 50 -1.02 -4.93 18.05
CA LYS A 50 0.02 -5.68 18.77
C LYS A 50 0.02 -7.15 18.37
N ASP A 51 -1.15 -7.78 18.31
CA ASP A 51 -1.27 -9.18 17.90
C ASP A 51 -0.71 -9.40 16.48
N LEU A 52 -1.05 -8.49 15.55
CA LEU A 52 -0.52 -8.53 14.19
C LEU A 52 1.00 -8.40 14.19
N GLU A 53 1.56 -7.40 14.86
CA GLU A 53 3.03 -7.19 14.93
C GLU A 53 3.77 -8.41 15.51
N LEU A 54 3.19 -9.07 16.52
CA LEU A 54 3.75 -10.31 17.07
C LEU A 54 3.76 -11.44 16.03
N GLU A 55 2.67 -11.62 15.28
CA GLU A 55 2.59 -12.62 14.22
C GLU A 55 3.57 -12.32 13.06
N LEU A 56 3.79 -11.04 12.74
CA LEU A 56 4.78 -10.60 11.75
C LEU A 56 6.21 -10.96 12.18
N ARG A 57 6.56 -10.69 13.43
CA ARG A 57 7.88 -11.02 14.00
C ARG A 57 8.10 -12.53 14.05
N LYS A 58 7.11 -13.28 14.50
CA LYS A 58 7.14 -14.75 14.56
C LYS A 58 7.41 -15.38 13.20
N ARG A 59 6.96 -14.74 12.11
CA ARG A 59 7.15 -15.18 10.72
C ARG A 59 8.36 -14.55 10.03
N ASN A 60 9.16 -13.76 10.74
CA ASN A 60 10.38 -13.13 10.24
C ASN A 60 10.16 -12.24 9.00
N PHE A 61 9.08 -11.46 8.99
CA PHE A 61 8.89 -10.42 7.97
C PHE A 61 9.87 -9.25 8.18
N ASN A 62 10.18 -8.48 7.13
CA ASN A 62 11.00 -7.28 7.27
C ASN A 62 10.18 -6.08 7.77
N PHE A 63 8.97 -5.91 7.23
CA PHE A 63 8.07 -4.84 7.62
C PHE A 63 7.54 -4.98 9.07
N GLY A 64 7.09 -3.87 9.65
CA GLY A 64 6.49 -3.88 10.98
C GLY A 64 5.56 -2.70 11.25
N LEU A 65 4.90 -2.76 12.40
CA LEU A 65 3.97 -1.76 12.89
C LEU A 65 4.60 -0.91 13.98
N ILE A 66 4.38 0.39 13.87
CA ILE A 66 4.91 1.39 14.79
C ILE A 66 3.74 2.18 15.35
N ALA A 67 3.63 2.25 16.67
CA ALA A 67 2.65 3.12 17.33
C ALA A 67 3.22 4.53 17.46
N CYS A 68 2.43 5.53 17.07
CA CYS A 68 2.82 6.94 17.15
C CYS A 68 1.73 7.77 17.82
N GLU A 69 2.15 8.73 18.63
CA GLU A 69 1.25 9.70 19.24
C GLU A 69 0.77 10.73 18.22
N LYS A 70 -0.43 11.28 18.43
CA LYS A 70 -0.97 12.34 17.54
C LYS A 70 -0.05 13.57 17.48
N ASP A 71 0.62 13.87 18.60
CA ASP A 71 1.47 15.05 18.74
C ASP A 71 2.87 14.87 18.11
N SER A 72 3.21 13.67 17.63
CA SER A 72 4.49 13.38 16.97
C SER A 72 4.63 13.99 15.58
N ASP A 73 3.52 14.44 14.98
CA ASP A 73 3.44 14.96 13.62
C ASP A 73 2.53 16.20 13.61
N PRO A 74 3.06 17.40 13.29
CA PRO A 74 2.28 18.63 13.35
C PRO A 74 1.03 18.64 12.45
N ASP A 75 1.09 17.99 11.29
CA ASP A 75 -0.05 17.96 10.36
C ASP A 75 -1.13 17.02 10.87
N VAL A 76 -0.76 15.87 11.43
CA VAL A 76 -1.70 14.95 12.05
C VAL A 76 -2.31 15.54 13.32
N LYS A 77 -1.50 16.18 14.17
CA LYS A 77 -2.00 16.90 15.34
C LYS A 77 -3.04 17.94 14.94
N ARG A 78 -2.71 18.80 13.97
CA ARG A 78 -3.63 19.84 13.48
C ARG A 78 -4.94 19.23 12.98
N ASN A 79 -4.87 18.22 12.12
CA ASN A 79 -6.10 17.59 11.58
C ASN A 79 -6.92 16.87 12.65
N PHE A 80 -6.27 16.29 13.66
CA PHE A 80 -6.96 15.61 14.77
C PHE A 80 -7.63 16.63 15.69
N ASP A 81 -6.91 17.69 16.07
CA ASP A 81 -7.43 18.77 16.92
C ASP A 81 -8.54 19.56 16.19
N ASP A 82 -8.47 19.68 14.86
CA ASP A 82 -9.52 20.25 13.99
C ASP A 82 -10.74 19.31 13.81
N GLY A 83 -10.72 18.10 14.38
CA GLY A 83 -11.81 17.12 14.23
C GLY A 83 -11.93 16.51 12.83
N LYS A 84 -10.97 16.74 11.92
CA LYS A 84 -10.98 16.22 10.53
C LYS A 84 -10.58 14.75 10.44
N ILE A 85 -9.82 14.27 11.42
CA ILE A 85 -9.41 12.87 11.50
C ILE A 85 -9.61 12.32 12.91
N ALA A 86 -9.80 11.00 12.98
CA ALA A 86 -9.83 10.25 14.22
C ALA A 86 -8.97 8.98 14.08
N PHE A 87 -8.46 8.47 15.21
CA PHE A 87 -7.82 7.16 15.25
C PHE A 87 -8.84 6.15 15.76
N ILE A 88 -9.16 5.13 14.97
CA ILE A 88 -10.18 4.13 15.30
C ILE A 88 -9.55 2.74 15.39
N LYS A 89 -9.91 1.96 16.42
CA LYS A 89 -9.37 0.61 16.61
C LYS A 89 -9.78 -0.30 15.43
N PRO A 90 -8.88 -1.18 14.93
CA PRO A 90 -9.13 -1.97 13.72
C PRO A 90 -10.40 -2.84 13.76
N LYS A 91 -10.75 -3.39 14.93
CA LYS A 91 -11.96 -4.21 15.10
C LYS A 91 -13.27 -3.49 14.74
N TYR A 92 -13.28 -2.16 14.83
CA TYR A 92 -14.44 -1.33 14.46
C TYR A 92 -14.40 -0.85 13.01
N VAL A 93 -13.26 -1.01 12.32
CA VAL A 93 -13.07 -0.61 10.91
C VAL A 93 -13.21 -1.83 9.99
N PHE A 94 -12.54 -2.92 10.34
CA PHE A 94 -12.36 -4.11 9.50
C PHE A 94 -13.02 -5.38 10.08
N GLY A 95 -13.25 -5.41 11.40
CA GLY A 95 -13.85 -6.56 12.08
C GLY A 95 -15.35 -6.72 11.84
N LYS A 96 -15.95 -7.73 12.48
CA LYS A 96 -17.40 -8.00 12.41
C LYS A 96 -18.25 -6.88 13.01
N ASN A 97 -17.71 -6.15 14.00
CA ASN A 97 -18.38 -5.07 14.70
C ASN A 97 -18.13 -3.71 14.04
N LYS A 98 -18.26 -3.63 12.70
CA LYS A 98 -18.00 -2.41 11.95
C LYS A 98 -18.97 -1.31 12.40
N ILE A 99 -18.44 -0.18 12.83
CA ILE A 99 -19.26 0.93 13.33
C ILE A 99 -19.81 1.77 12.18
N ASN A 100 -20.93 2.43 12.45
CA ASN A 100 -21.35 3.57 11.64
C ASN A 100 -20.52 4.79 12.08
N PHE A 101 -19.87 5.46 11.13
CA PHE A 101 -19.02 6.63 11.44
C PHE A 101 -19.82 7.84 11.93
N SER A 102 -21.16 7.82 11.86
CA SER A 102 -22.02 8.80 12.54
C SER A 102 -22.24 8.50 14.03
N GLU A 103 -21.82 7.33 14.52
CA GLU A 103 -22.07 6.82 15.88
C GLU A 103 -20.75 6.42 16.57
N ILE A 104 -19.71 7.25 16.43
CA ILE A 104 -18.41 6.97 17.06
C ILE A 104 -18.45 7.34 18.54
N GLU A 105 -18.44 6.31 19.40
CA GLU A 105 -18.32 6.44 20.86
C GLU A 105 -16.86 6.39 21.34
N GLU A 106 -16.62 6.83 22.58
CA GLU A 106 -15.29 6.90 23.21
C GLU A 106 -14.50 5.58 23.10
N GLN A 107 -15.18 4.45 23.30
CA GLN A 107 -14.56 3.11 23.25
C GLN A 107 -13.99 2.73 21.88
N HIS A 108 -14.46 3.37 20.80
CA HIS A 108 -14.01 3.12 19.43
C HIS A 108 -12.65 3.76 19.14
N TYR A 109 -12.33 4.84 19.85
CA TYR A 109 -11.10 5.59 19.63
C TYR A 109 -9.87 4.80 20.09
N ALA A 110 -8.81 4.96 19.31
CA ALA A 110 -7.47 4.53 19.63
C ALA A 110 -6.64 5.70 20.17
N LYS A 111 -5.62 5.40 20.99
CA LYS A 111 -4.71 6.40 21.55
C LYS A 111 -3.56 6.74 20.62
N TYR A 112 -3.13 5.75 19.84
CA TYR A 112 -1.99 5.86 18.94
C TYR A 112 -2.42 5.60 17.50
N ARG A 113 -1.82 6.32 16.54
CA ARG A 113 -1.90 5.95 15.13
C ARG A 113 -0.92 4.80 14.88
N VAL A 114 -1.31 3.87 14.02
CA VAL A 114 -0.42 2.81 13.53
C VAL A 114 0.24 3.27 12.23
N ILE A 115 1.58 3.24 12.20
CA ILE A 115 2.38 3.41 10.99
C ILE A 115 2.85 2.03 10.53
N VAL A 116 2.72 1.76 9.23
CA VAL A 116 3.27 0.56 8.60
C VAL A 116 4.61 0.94 7.97
N SER A 117 5.70 0.41 8.51
CA SER A 117 7.02 0.56 7.92
C SER A 117 7.36 -0.64 7.03
N CYS A 118 7.48 -0.39 5.73
CA CYS A 118 7.83 -1.38 4.71
C CYS A 118 9.30 -1.18 4.27
N ARG A 119 10.23 -1.41 5.19
CA ARG A 119 11.69 -1.31 4.99
C ARG A 119 12.38 -2.55 5.55
N PRO A 120 13.67 -2.78 5.25
CA PRO A 120 14.44 -3.83 5.91
C PRO A 120 14.37 -3.70 7.44
N ARG A 121 14.34 -4.84 8.14
CA ARG A 121 13.97 -4.93 9.57
C ARG A 121 14.81 -4.02 10.47
N GLU A 122 16.09 -3.83 10.16
CA GLU A 122 16.99 -2.93 10.89
C GLU A 122 16.53 -1.47 10.86
N PHE A 123 15.93 -1.02 9.75
CA PHE A 123 15.37 0.33 9.64
C PHE A 123 14.03 0.42 10.36
N VAL A 124 13.21 -0.62 10.31
CA VAL A 124 11.94 -0.68 11.07
C VAL A 124 12.22 -0.55 12.56
N ILE A 125 13.24 -1.25 13.07
CA ILE A 125 13.67 -1.14 14.47
C ILE A 125 14.09 0.29 14.79
N LYS A 126 14.91 0.92 13.93
CA LYS A 126 15.33 2.30 14.12
C LYS A 126 14.14 3.27 14.18
N GLU A 127 13.22 3.18 13.23
CA GLU A 127 12.02 4.01 13.17
C GLU A 127 11.10 3.76 14.37
N THR A 128 11.02 2.52 14.85
CA THR A 128 10.30 2.21 16.10
C THR A 128 10.90 2.98 17.27
N LEU A 129 12.23 3.02 17.35
CA LEU A 129 12.96 3.70 18.42
C LEU A 129 12.91 5.23 18.35
N ASP A 130 12.50 5.79 17.21
CA ASP A 130 12.21 7.23 17.08
C ASP A 130 10.89 7.62 17.79
N HIS A 131 10.01 6.64 18.07
CA HIS A 131 8.69 6.86 18.65
C HIS A 131 8.45 6.15 20.00
N SER A 132 9.31 5.19 20.36
CA SER A 132 9.24 4.43 21.60
C SER A 132 10.65 4.17 22.12
N SER A 133 10.85 4.10 23.44
CA SER A 133 12.16 3.82 24.04
C SER A 133 12.62 2.38 23.83
N SER A 134 11.69 1.46 23.55
CA SER A 134 11.97 0.05 23.26
C SER A 134 10.94 -0.56 22.30
N ILE A 135 11.24 -1.78 21.85
CA ILE A 135 10.30 -2.59 21.06
C ILE A 135 9.10 -3.01 21.90
N GLU A 136 9.34 -3.34 23.17
CA GLU A 136 8.32 -3.75 24.13
C GLU A 136 7.34 -2.62 24.40
N GLU A 137 7.83 -1.38 24.58
CA GLU A 137 6.97 -0.21 24.73
C GLU A 137 6.12 0.01 23.46
N ASN A 138 6.71 -0.16 22.26
CA ASN A 138 5.94 -0.07 21.02
C ASN A 138 4.82 -1.11 20.97
N LEU A 139 5.08 -2.36 21.37
CA LEU A 139 4.06 -3.42 21.46
C LEU A 139 2.95 -3.07 22.46
N GLU A 140 3.29 -2.47 23.60
CA GLU A 140 2.30 -1.99 24.57
C GLU A 140 1.44 -0.86 24.01
N LYS A 141 2.04 0.09 23.27
CA LYS A 141 1.30 1.16 22.60
C LYS A 141 0.40 0.63 21.48
N LEU A 142 0.87 -0.34 20.70
CA LEU A 142 0.11 -0.97 19.62
C LEU A 142 -1.17 -1.66 20.11
N GLU A 143 -1.24 -2.07 21.37
CA GLU A 143 -2.49 -2.57 21.99
C GLU A 143 -3.64 -1.54 21.89
N TYR A 144 -3.28 -0.26 21.98
CA TYR A 144 -4.20 0.87 21.88
C TYR A 144 -4.06 1.62 20.55
N GLY A 145 -3.47 0.97 19.54
CA GLY A 145 -3.26 1.51 18.20
C GLY A 145 -4.51 1.42 17.34
N GLY A 146 -4.65 2.37 16.42
CA GLY A 146 -5.70 2.40 15.43
C GLY A 146 -5.30 3.06 14.12
N ASP A 147 -6.20 2.95 13.14
CA ASP A 147 -6.03 3.54 11.83
C ASP A 147 -6.62 4.95 11.76
N ILE A 148 -6.04 5.78 10.90
CA ILE A 148 -6.54 7.14 10.66
C ILE A 148 -7.77 7.07 9.76
N ILE A 149 -8.87 7.65 10.23
CA ILE A 149 -10.12 7.80 9.47
C ILE A 149 -10.40 9.29 9.30
N ASN A 150 -10.82 9.70 8.11
CA ASN A 150 -11.32 11.06 7.87
C ASN A 150 -12.74 11.18 8.43
N VAL A 151 -12.97 12.17 9.27
CA VAL A 151 -14.28 12.52 9.80
C VAL A 151 -14.86 13.59 8.88
N ILE A 152 -15.95 13.27 8.17
CA ILE A 152 -16.65 14.23 7.32
C ILE A 152 -17.66 14.95 8.20
N GLU A 153 -17.38 16.19 8.58
CA GLU A 153 -18.37 17.06 9.21
C GLU A 153 -19.46 17.46 8.18
N GLY A 154 -20.72 17.17 8.46
CA GLY A 154 -21.86 17.80 7.79
C GLY A 154 -22.15 17.38 6.34
N GLY A 155 -21.62 16.25 5.86
CA GLY A 155 -22.18 15.62 4.66
C GLY A 155 -23.52 14.97 5.02
N ASP A 156 -24.55 15.17 4.20
CA ASP A 156 -25.75 14.33 4.15
C ASP A 156 -25.32 12.89 3.86
N ASN A 157 -24.76 12.21 4.85
CA ASN A 157 -24.72 10.77 4.89
C ASN A 157 -26.14 10.36 5.21
N GLU A 158 -27.02 10.42 4.20
CA GLU A 158 -28.13 9.49 4.17
C GLU A 158 -27.52 8.14 4.53
N PRO A 159 -27.98 7.48 5.61
CA PRO A 159 -27.50 6.15 5.91
C PRO A 159 -27.68 5.37 4.62
N LEU A 160 -26.59 4.89 4.01
CA LEU A 160 -26.65 3.93 2.92
C LEU A 160 -27.65 2.89 3.41
N SER A 161 -28.83 2.91 2.79
CA SER A 161 -30.01 2.28 3.36
C SER A 161 -29.66 0.84 3.71
N LYS A 162 -30.23 0.33 4.81
CA LYS A 162 -30.12 -1.05 5.34
C LYS A 162 -30.60 -2.15 4.37
N ASN A 163 -30.49 -1.95 3.06
CA ASN A 163 -30.58 -2.98 2.05
C ASN A 163 -29.17 -3.32 1.62
N ASP A 164 -28.73 -4.52 1.99
CA ASP A 164 -27.60 -5.26 1.42
C ASP A 164 -27.69 -5.28 -0.11
N TYR A 165 -27.28 -4.21 -0.78
CA TYR A 165 -26.76 -4.34 -2.13
C TYR A 165 -25.37 -4.95 -1.98
N MET A 166 -25.33 -6.29 -1.92
CA MET A 166 -24.11 -7.02 -2.18
C MET A 166 -23.62 -6.61 -3.56
N LEU A 167 -22.64 -5.69 -3.60
CA LEU A 167 -21.97 -5.30 -4.81
C LEU A 167 -21.54 -6.57 -5.55
N ASN A 168 -21.90 -6.66 -6.83
CA ASN A 168 -21.45 -7.79 -7.63
C ASN A 168 -19.91 -7.72 -7.77
N GLU A 169 -19.24 -8.83 -8.08
CA GLU A 169 -17.76 -8.85 -8.14
C GLU A 169 -17.17 -7.87 -9.18
N LYS A 170 -17.97 -7.36 -10.12
CA LYS A 170 -17.53 -6.34 -11.09
C LYS A 170 -17.60 -4.91 -10.54
N GLU A 171 -18.42 -4.69 -9.51
CA GLU A 171 -18.59 -3.41 -8.82
C GLU A 171 -17.62 -3.26 -7.65
N LYS A 172 -17.12 -4.38 -7.11
CA LYS A 172 -16.12 -4.34 -6.05
C LYS A 172 -14.80 -3.79 -6.58
N SER A 173 -14.26 -2.79 -5.87
CA SER A 173 -12.92 -2.31 -6.14
C SER A 173 -11.91 -3.46 -5.95
N LEU A 174 -10.81 -3.45 -6.70
CA LEU A 174 -9.75 -4.45 -6.55
C LEU A 174 -9.30 -4.57 -5.07
N ASN A 175 -9.29 -3.46 -4.33
CA ASN A 175 -8.94 -3.44 -2.92
C ASN A 175 -9.92 -4.25 -2.06
N GLU A 176 -11.23 -4.16 -2.30
CA GLU A 176 -12.23 -4.95 -1.57
C GLU A 176 -12.05 -6.45 -1.81
N ILE A 177 -11.78 -6.84 -3.06
CA ILE A 177 -11.58 -8.25 -3.42
C ILE A 177 -10.28 -8.80 -2.79
N ILE A 178 -9.24 -7.97 -2.66
CA ILE A 178 -8.00 -8.32 -1.94
C ILE A 178 -8.25 -8.45 -0.44
N LEU A 179 -9.02 -7.52 0.16
CA LEU A 179 -9.40 -7.58 1.57
C LEU A 179 -10.25 -8.82 1.89
N GLU A 180 -11.05 -9.30 0.93
CA GLU A 180 -11.78 -10.58 1.02
C GLU A 180 -10.86 -11.80 0.90
N GLY A 181 -9.60 -11.64 0.49
CA GLY A 181 -8.66 -12.73 0.32
C GLY A 181 -8.79 -13.48 -1.00
N LYS A 182 -9.58 -12.99 -1.94
CA LYS A 182 -9.86 -13.66 -3.22
C LYS A 182 -8.79 -13.39 -4.29
N LYS A 183 -7.73 -12.66 -3.93
CA LYS A 183 -6.63 -12.33 -4.84
C LYS A 183 -5.28 -12.69 -4.24
N LEU A 184 -4.46 -13.33 -5.06
CA LEU A 184 -3.06 -13.64 -4.78
C LEU A 184 -2.18 -12.74 -5.64
N VAL A 185 -1.31 -11.95 -5.01
CA VAL A 185 -0.34 -11.10 -5.69
C VAL A 185 0.75 -11.97 -6.31
N THR A 186 1.10 -11.69 -7.55
CA THR A 186 2.27 -12.28 -8.22
C THR A 186 3.08 -11.17 -8.86
N PHE A 187 4.40 -11.27 -8.75
CA PHE A 187 5.32 -10.31 -9.32
C PHE A 187 5.97 -10.96 -10.53
N LYS A 188 5.77 -10.34 -11.69
CA LYS A 188 6.42 -10.74 -12.93
C LYS A 188 7.56 -9.78 -13.19
N GLU A 189 8.78 -10.33 -13.30
CA GLU A 189 9.89 -9.55 -13.79
C GLU A 189 9.60 -9.19 -15.25
N VAL A 190 9.70 -7.89 -15.55
CA VAL A 190 9.42 -7.38 -16.89
C VAL A 190 10.75 -6.93 -17.45
N ASN A 191 11.14 -7.54 -18.57
CA ASN A 191 12.23 -7.03 -19.37
C ASN A 191 11.73 -5.81 -20.14
N PHE A 192 12.06 -4.62 -19.66
CA PHE A 192 11.63 -3.37 -20.28
C PHE A 192 12.18 -3.19 -21.70
N GLU A 193 13.37 -3.72 -22.00
CA GLU A 193 13.94 -3.72 -23.34
C GLU A 193 13.07 -4.55 -24.29
N GLU A 194 12.63 -5.74 -23.85
CA GLU A 194 11.75 -6.60 -24.64
C GLU A 194 10.39 -5.94 -24.87
N VAL A 195 9.79 -5.33 -23.84
CA VAL A 195 8.53 -4.58 -23.97
C VAL A 195 8.67 -3.42 -24.97
N PHE A 196 9.76 -2.67 -24.89
CA PHE A 196 10.05 -1.58 -25.82
C PHE A 196 10.22 -2.10 -27.25
N ALA A 197 11.00 -3.17 -27.43
CA ALA A 197 11.25 -3.77 -28.74
C ALA A 197 9.97 -4.34 -29.37
N ASN A 198 9.07 -4.92 -28.57
CA ASN A 198 7.77 -5.42 -29.06
C ASN A 198 6.86 -4.26 -29.48
N ALA A 199 6.78 -3.19 -28.70
CA ALA A 199 6.00 -2.00 -29.09
C ALA A 199 6.52 -1.37 -30.39
N GLN A 200 7.83 -1.38 -30.63
CA GLN A 200 8.42 -0.89 -31.88
C GLN A 200 8.07 -1.79 -33.07
N LYS A 201 7.94 -3.10 -32.88
CA LYS A 201 7.49 -4.04 -33.93
C LYS A 201 6.00 -3.86 -34.24
N GLU A 202 5.17 -3.66 -33.23
CA GLU A 202 3.72 -3.44 -33.37
C GLU A 202 3.40 -2.08 -33.99
N HIS A 203 4.24 -1.08 -33.73
CA HIS A 203 4.12 0.27 -34.27
C HIS A 203 5.36 0.66 -35.07
N PRO A 204 5.57 0.12 -36.29
CA PRO A 204 6.80 0.29 -37.05
C PRO A 204 7.08 1.74 -37.48
N ASN A 205 6.06 2.59 -37.53
CA ASN A 205 6.18 4.02 -37.86
C ASN A 205 6.51 4.89 -36.64
N SER A 206 6.49 4.31 -35.44
CA SER A 206 6.79 5.03 -34.22
C SER A 206 8.26 5.46 -34.16
N LYS A 207 8.52 6.62 -33.56
CA LYS A 207 9.86 7.19 -33.41
C LYS A 207 10.10 7.57 -31.96
N PRO A 208 11.34 7.39 -31.45
CA PRO A 208 11.73 7.97 -30.17
C PRO A 208 11.61 9.50 -30.21
N GLN A 209 10.90 10.07 -29.25
CA GLN A 209 10.82 11.52 -29.04
C GLN A 209 11.14 11.85 -27.59
N LEU A 210 11.76 13.01 -27.37
CA LEU A 210 12.04 13.49 -26.01
C LEU A 210 10.71 13.66 -25.25
N TYR A 211 10.58 12.95 -24.14
CA TYR A 211 9.38 12.96 -23.31
C TYR A 211 9.58 13.78 -22.04
N ALA A 212 10.69 13.54 -21.33
CA ALA A 212 10.98 14.21 -20.07
C ALA A 212 12.49 14.29 -19.82
N MET A 213 12.86 15.03 -18.79
CA MET A 213 14.21 15.03 -18.21
C MET A 213 14.17 14.24 -16.90
N GLY A 214 15.11 13.30 -16.74
CA GLY A 214 15.31 12.55 -15.51
C GLY A 214 15.81 13.43 -14.37
N ARG A 215 15.83 12.89 -13.15
CA ARG A 215 16.25 13.62 -11.94
C ARG A 215 17.70 14.12 -12.01
N ASN A 216 18.55 13.48 -12.81
CA ASN A 216 19.94 13.88 -13.01
C ASN A 216 20.14 14.68 -14.31
N GLY A 217 19.05 15.14 -14.94
CA GLY A 217 19.08 15.86 -16.21
C GLY A 217 19.31 14.98 -17.43
N GLU A 218 19.19 13.66 -17.32
CA GLU A 218 19.28 12.75 -18.46
C GLU A 218 18.00 12.81 -19.32
N PRO A 219 18.09 12.90 -20.66
CA PRO A 219 16.90 12.89 -21.51
C PRO A 219 16.25 11.51 -21.53
N ILE A 220 14.93 11.48 -21.31
CA ILE A 220 14.10 10.28 -21.40
C ILE A 220 13.29 10.36 -22.69
N PHE A 221 13.45 9.35 -23.55
CA PHE A 221 12.75 9.24 -24.83
C PHE A 221 11.58 8.26 -24.72
N ALA A 222 10.41 8.67 -25.21
CA ALA A 222 9.24 7.81 -25.37
C ALA A 222 9.07 7.38 -26.82
N LEU A 223 8.46 6.22 -27.04
CA LEU A 223 8.10 5.76 -28.38
C LEU A 223 6.77 6.38 -28.79
N VAL A 224 6.78 7.21 -29.84
CA VAL A 224 5.62 8.02 -30.27
C VAL A 224 5.22 7.67 -31.70
N ASN A 225 3.94 7.40 -31.93
CA ASN A 225 3.34 7.23 -33.25
C ASN A 225 2.23 8.27 -33.43
N ASP A 226 2.32 9.10 -34.47
CA ASP A 226 1.34 10.17 -34.77
C ASP A 226 1.01 11.08 -33.57
N GLY A 227 2.02 11.42 -32.77
CA GLY A 227 1.89 12.28 -31.59
C GLY A 227 1.37 11.57 -30.33
N VAL A 228 1.08 10.27 -30.41
CA VAL A 228 0.62 9.45 -29.28
C VAL A 228 1.75 8.56 -28.77
N ILE A 229 1.94 8.51 -27.45
CA ILE A 229 2.87 7.56 -26.81
C ILE A 229 2.27 6.16 -26.91
N VAL A 230 2.97 5.27 -27.61
CA VAL A 230 2.51 3.89 -27.87
C VAL A 230 3.15 2.85 -26.95
N CYS A 231 4.11 3.26 -26.12
CA CYS A 231 4.73 2.38 -25.13
C CYS A 231 4.88 3.11 -23.79
N GLN A 232 4.50 2.44 -22.70
CA GLN A 232 4.68 2.97 -21.34
C GLN A 232 6.12 2.86 -20.84
N ILE A 233 7.01 2.30 -21.66
CA ILE A 233 8.44 2.22 -21.40
C ILE A 233 9.15 3.19 -22.34
N GLY A 234 10.00 4.03 -21.76
CA GLY A 234 10.96 4.85 -22.49
C GLY A 234 12.38 4.36 -22.29
N PHE A 235 13.34 5.09 -22.84
CA PHE A 235 14.76 4.84 -22.58
C PHE A 235 15.53 6.14 -22.41
N CYS A 236 16.62 6.07 -21.66
CA CYS A 236 17.66 7.09 -21.63
C CYS A 236 18.99 6.48 -22.10
N ILE A 237 19.88 7.34 -22.58
CA ILE A 237 21.20 6.96 -23.07
C ILE A 237 22.23 7.41 -22.05
N ALA A 238 22.93 6.47 -21.44
CA ALA A 238 24.11 6.73 -20.61
C ALA A 238 25.38 6.50 -21.44
N ILE A 239 26.41 7.31 -21.21
CA ILE A 239 27.73 7.11 -21.82
C ILE A 239 28.69 6.68 -20.69
N THR A 240 29.35 5.54 -20.87
CA THR A 240 30.34 5.04 -19.91
C THR A 240 31.65 5.83 -19.95
N SER A 241 32.52 5.62 -18.97
CA SER A 241 33.91 6.12 -19.00
C SER A 241 34.70 5.61 -20.22
N THR A 242 34.32 4.45 -20.77
CA THR A 242 34.88 3.87 -22.00
C THR A 242 34.26 4.44 -23.29
N ARG A 243 33.35 5.43 -23.19
CA ARG A 243 32.56 6.01 -24.30
C ARG A 243 31.57 5.05 -24.97
N GLU A 244 31.22 3.96 -24.31
CA GLU A 244 30.18 3.06 -24.78
C GLU A 244 28.81 3.62 -24.44
N LYS A 245 27.85 3.47 -25.37
CA LYS A 245 26.46 3.86 -25.14
C LYS A 245 25.72 2.71 -24.47
N ILE A 246 25.13 2.98 -23.32
CA ILE A 246 24.26 2.06 -22.60
C ILE A 246 22.84 2.63 -22.67
N TYR A 247 21.91 1.83 -23.18
CA TYR A 247 20.49 2.13 -23.13
C TYR A 247 19.92 1.64 -21.80
N LYS A 248 19.27 2.53 -21.06
CA LYS A 248 18.55 2.18 -19.84
C LYS A 248 17.07 2.39 -20.08
N PHE A 249 16.30 1.31 -19.98
CA PHE A 249 14.85 1.33 -20.18
C PHE A 249 14.14 1.63 -18.86
N VAL A 250 13.18 2.55 -18.90
CA VAL A 250 12.50 3.07 -17.71
C VAL A 250 10.99 3.18 -17.93
N PRO A 251 10.14 2.93 -16.91
CA PRO A 251 8.72 3.21 -17.02
C PRO A 251 8.48 4.72 -17.09
N LEU A 252 7.59 5.14 -17.97
CA LEU A 252 7.15 6.52 -18.09
C LEU A 252 6.08 6.81 -17.02
N PRO A 253 6.17 7.95 -16.30
CA PRO A 253 5.07 8.40 -15.46
C PRO A 253 3.81 8.64 -16.31
N ARG A 254 2.63 8.34 -15.77
CA ARG A 254 1.35 8.68 -16.39
C ARG A 254 0.94 10.11 -16.04
#